data_AF-A0A7Y6BXR9-F1
#
_entry.id   AF-A0A7Y6BXR9-F1
#
_cell.length_a   1.000
_cell.length_b   1.000
_cell.length_c   1.000
_cell.angle_alpha   90.00
_cell.angle_beta   90.00
_cell.angle_gamma   90.00
#
_symmetry.space_group_name_H-M   'P 1'
#
loop_
_entity.id
_entity.type
_entity.pdbx_description
1 polymer ?
#
loop_
_entity_poly.entity_id
_entity_poly.type
_entity_poly.pdbx_seq_one_letter_code
_entity_poly.pdbx_strand_id
1 'polypeptide(L)'
;MRTARHYSPIVSLIFGNILLAASLLLFGWAEGLTFLVISVILFTIGEVLLFTMMDLFIDRIAKPESKGIYFGTIGFNHLGSVMTPVFGGLLLSQYGAEIGLKIFIPLALMTALGLPFLWIAHQRLLSREKKEKVFQVSA
;
A
#
# COMPACT_ATOMS: atom_id res chain seq x y z
N MET A 1 -27.86 -5.52 3.23
CA MET A 1 -26.52 -6.15 3.24
C MET A 1 -25.75 -5.58 4.44
N ARG A 2 -25.61 -6.37 5.52
CA ARG A 2 -25.31 -5.90 6.89
C ARG A 2 -24.21 -6.76 7.51
N THR A 3 -23.03 -6.80 6.90
CA THR A 3 -21.92 -7.67 7.38
C THR A 3 -20.52 -7.06 7.28
N ALA A 4 -20.36 -5.77 6.93
CA ALA A 4 -19.05 -5.18 6.63
C ALA A 4 -18.39 -4.36 7.77
N ARG A 5 -18.58 -4.73 9.05
CA ARG A 5 -18.20 -3.86 10.19
C ARG A 5 -17.05 -4.34 11.10
N HIS A 6 -16.27 -5.38 10.75
CA HIS A 6 -15.24 -5.87 11.70
C HIS A 6 -13.80 -6.03 11.21
N TYR A 7 -13.52 -5.80 9.92
CA TYR A 7 -12.13 -5.71 9.46
C TYR A 7 -11.78 -4.24 9.22
N SER A 8 -10.78 -3.76 9.98
CA SER A 8 -10.20 -2.44 9.79
C SER A 8 -9.46 -2.46 8.44
N PRO A 9 -9.90 -1.70 7.41
CA PRO A 9 -9.29 -1.70 6.07
C PRO A 9 -7.79 -1.37 6.13
N ILE A 10 -7.38 -0.67 7.19
CA ILE A 10 -6.01 -0.30 7.50
C ILE A 10 -5.14 -1.54 7.77
N VAL A 11 -5.66 -2.57 8.43
CA VAL A 11 -4.91 -3.80 8.71
C VAL A 11 -4.65 -4.55 7.41
N SER A 12 -5.64 -4.62 6.53
CA SER A 12 -5.46 -5.19 5.18
C SER A 12 -4.50 -4.36 4.33
N LEU A 13 -4.49 -3.02 4.45
CA LEU A 13 -3.51 -2.15 3.80
C LEU A 13 -2.08 -2.40 4.28
N ILE A 14 -1.89 -2.56 5.60
CA ILE A 14 -0.58 -2.89 6.17
C ILE A 14 -0.13 -4.26 5.66
N PHE A 15 -1.00 -5.27 5.68
CA PHE A 15 -0.68 -6.61 5.20
C PHE A 15 -0.32 -6.61 3.71
N GLY A 16 -1.10 -5.91 2.87
CA GLY A 16 -0.81 -5.76 1.45
C GLY A 16 0.53 -5.07 1.20
N ASN A 17 0.87 -4.04 1.97
CA ASN A 17 2.14 -3.34 1.85
C ASN A 17 3.33 -4.24 2.25
N ILE A 18 3.21 -4.98 3.36
CA ILE A 18 4.23 -5.96 3.76
C ILE A 18 4.44 -7.00 2.67
N LEU A 19 3.35 -7.52 2.09
CA LEU A 19 3.40 -8.52 1.02
C LEU A 19 4.09 -7.96 -0.24
N LEU A 20 3.77 -6.72 -0.61
CA LEU A 20 4.41 -6.01 -1.72
C LEU A 20 5.91 -5.79 -1.48
N ALA A 21 6.30 -5.27 -0.32
CA ALA A 21 7.70 -5.08 0.03
C ALA A 21 8.48 -6.41 0.05
N ALA A 22 7.89 -7.47 0.60
CA ALA A 22 8.47 -8.81 0.61
C ALA A 22 8.64 -9.36 -0.81
N SER A 23 7.64 -9.19 -1.68
CA SER A 23 7.71 -9.64 -3.08
C SER A 23 8.82 -8.94 -3.87
N LEU A 24 9.05 -7.63 -3.63
CA LEU A 24 10.14 -6.88 -4.25
C LEU A 24 11.52 -7.38 -3.79
N LEU A 25 11.68 -7.70 -2.51
CA LEU A 25 12.92 -8.32 -2.02
C LEU A 25 13.14 -9.70 -2.64
N LEU A 26 12.06 -10.48 -2.78
CA LEU A 26 12.10 -11.80 -3.41
C LEU A 26 12.48 -11.71 -4.90
N PHE A 27 11.99 -10.68 -5.62
CA PHE A 27 12.42 -10.36 -6.98
C PHE A 27 13.92 -10.07 -7.08
N GLY A 28 14.48 -9.36 -6.10
CA GLY A 28 15.92 -9.12 -6.04
C GLY A 28 16.72 -10.42 -5.92
N TRP A 29 16.27 -11.35 -5.08
CA TRP A 29 16.92 -12.66 -4.87
C TRP A 29 16.54 -13.69 -5.94
N ALA A 30 15.54 -13.46 -6.78
CA ALA A 30 14.96 -14.51 -7.62
C ALA A 30 15.97 -15.09 -8.64
N GLU A 31 16.58 -16.21 -8.27
CA GLU A 31 17.43 -17.01 -9.14
C GLU A 31 16.53 -18.01 -9.90
N GLY A 32 16.29 -17.73 -11.18
CA GLY A 32 15.51 -18.58 -12.06
C GLY A 32 14.01 -18.30 -12.08
N LEU A 33 13.32 -18.95 -13.04
CA LEU A 33 11.94 -18.64 -13.41
C LEU A 33 10.94 -18.88 -12.26
N THR A 34 11.14 -19.92 -11.45
CA THR A 34 10.20 -20.31 -10.38
C THR A 34 10.06 -19.24 -9.32
N PHE A 35 11.18 -18.73 -8.79
CA PHE A 35 11.16 -17.67 -7.78
C PHE A 35 10.59 -16.36 -8.35
N LEU A 36 10.82 -16.09 -9.63
CA LEU A 36 10.29 -14.93 -10.33
C LEU A 36 8.75 -15.01 -10.43
N VAL A 37 8.20 -16.17 -10.83
CA VAL A 37 6.75 -16.41 -10.87
C VAL A 37 6.11 -16.28 -9.49
N ILE A 38 6.73 -16.85 -8.45
CA ILE A 38 6.24 -16.72 -7.07
C ILE A 38 6.22 -15.24 -6.65
N SER A 39 7.27 -14.49 -6.98
CA SER A 39 7.38 -13.06 -6.66
C SER A 39 6.27 -12.25 -7.35
N VAL A 40 6.00 -12.51 -8.64
CA VAL A 40 4.89 -11.88 -9.38
C VAL A 40 3.54 -12.16 -8.71
N ILE A 41 3.27 -13.42 -8.35
CA ILE A 41 2.00 -13.79 -7.72
C ILE A 41 1.82 -13.04 -6.39
N LEU A 42 2.85 -13.04 -5.54
CA LEU A 42 2.81 -12.32 -4.26
C LEU A 42 2.65 -10.80 -4.45
N PHE A 43 3.35 -10.24 -5.44
CA PHE A 43 3.27 -8.84 -5.80
C PHE A 43 1.83 -8.45 -6.21
N THR A 44 1.22 -9.22 -7.12
CA THR A 44 -0.15 -8.96 -7.60
C THR A 44 -1.18 -9.07 -6.48
N ILE A 45 -1.05 -10.06 -5.59
CA ILE A 45 -1.96 -10.20 -4.45
C ILE A 45 -1.83 -8.97 -3.52
N GLY A 46 -0.60 -8.53 -3.22
CA GLY A 46 -0.35 -7.36 -2.40
C GLY A 46 -0.89 -6.08 -3.02
N GLU A 47 -0.66 -5.90 -4.33
CA GLU A 47 -1.10 -4.74 -5.11
C GLU A 47 -2.63 -4.63 -5.15
N VAL A 48 -3.34 -5.70 -5.53
CA VAL A 48 -4.80 -5.71 -5.60
C VAL A 48 -5.41 -5.42 -4.24
N LEU A 49 -4.83 -5.97 -3.16
CA LEU A 49 -5.30 -5.71 -1.80
C LEU A 49 -5.11 -4.24 -1.41
N LEU A 50 -3.97 -3.64 -1.75
CA LEU A 50 -3.68 -2.23 -1.48
C LEU A 50 -4.64 -1.31 -2.23
N PHE A 51 -4.82 -1.52 -3.54
CA PHE A 51 -5.75 -0.72 -4.35
C PHE A 51 -7.19 -0.82 -3.84
N THR A 52 -7.71 -2.05 -3.67
CA THR A 52 -9.09 -2.27 -3.23
C THR A 52 -9.35 -1.67 -1.85
N MET A 53 -8.42 -1.85 -0.91
CA MET A 53 -8.58 -1.33 0.46
C MET A 53 -8.39 0.18 0.54
N MET A 54 -7.55 0.78 -0.31
CA MET A 54 -7.44 2.25 -0.42
C MET A 54 -8.76 2.86 -0.87
N ASP A 55 -9.40 2.30 -1.90
CA ASP A 55 -10.68 2.81 -2.40
C ASP A 55 -11.77 2.70 -1.33
N LEU A 56 -11.84 1.57 -0.62
CA LEU A 56 -12.76 1.38 0.51
C LEU A 56 -12.45 2.30 1.70
N PHE A 57 -11.18 2.59 1.95
CA PHE A 57 -10.75 3.49 3.02
C PHE A 57 -11.17 4.92 2.72
N ILE A 58 -11.00 5.37 1.48
CA ILE A 58 -11.39 6.71 1.06
C ILE A 58 -12.90 6.88 1.06
N ASP A 59 -13.66 5.89 0.57
CA ASP A 59 -15.12 5.94 0.62
C ASP A 59 -15.66 6.00 2.06
N ARG A 60 -15.00 5.35 3.02
CA ARG A 60 -15.35 5.44 4.46
C ARG A 60 -15.04 6.79 5.10
N ILE A 61 -14.01 7.50 4.62
CA ILE A 61 -13.59 8.79 5.18
C ILE A 61 -14.32 9.96 4.51
N ALA A 62 -14.69 9.82 3.24
CA ALA A 62 -15.29 10.89 2.48
C ALA A 62 -16.73 11.17 2.92
N LYS A 63 -16.96 12.37 3.45
CA LYS A 63 -18.31 12.89 3.69
C LYS A 63 -19.08 13.00 2.36
N PRO A 64 -20.41 12.81 2.34
CA PRO A 64 -21.22 12.83 1.10
C PRO A 64 -20.98 14.09 0.25
N GLU A 65 -20.77 15.22 0.94
CA GLU A 65 -20.60 16.56 0.40
C GLU A 65 -19.24 16.78 -0.29
N SER A 66 -18.22 16.02 0.10
CA SER A 66 -16.83 16.20 -0.34
C SER A 66 -16.28 15.00 -1.11
N LYS A 67 -17.10 14.00 -1.44
CA LYS A 67 -16.65 12.79 -2.16
C LYS A 67 -15.89 13.14 -3.44
N GLY A 68 -16.37 14.12 -4.20
CA GLY A 68 -15.71 14.59 -5.43
C GLY A 68 -14.27 15.08 -5.23
N ILE A 69 -13.96 15.75 -4.11
CA ILE A 69 -12.60 16.24 -3.81
C ILE A 69 -11.68 15.09 -3.36
N TYR A 70 -12.19 14.16 -2.56
CA TYR A 70 -11.42 12.98 -2.12
C TYR A 70 -11.09 12.05 -3.31
N PHE A 71 -12.06 11.75 -4.16
CA PHE A 71 -11.82 10.96 -5.38
C PHE A 71 -11.00 11.74 -6.41
N GLY A 72 -11.16 13.06 -6.52
CA GLY A 72 -10.27 13.91 -7.32
C GLY A 72 -8.82 13.84 -6.85
N THR A 73 -8.59 13.73 -5.55
CA THR A 73 -7.23 13.59 -4.98
C THR A 73 -6.62 12.23 -5.31
N ILE A 74 -7.42 11.15 -5.42
CA ILE A 74 -6.93 9.85 -5.92
C ILE A 74 -6.33 9.99 -7.32
N GLY A 75 -6.83 10.92 -8.14
CA GLY A 75 -6.26 11.22 -9.45
C GLY A 75 -4.76 11.57 -9.41
N PHE A 76 -4.24 12.11 -8.29
CA PHE A 76 -2.79 12.33 -8.14
C PHE A 76 -1.97 11.04 -8.12
N ASN A 77 -2.59 9.88 -7.87
CA ASN A 77 -1.94 8.58 -7.96
C ASN A 77 -1.42 8.32 -9.39
N HIS A 78 -2.04 8.91 -10.43
CA HIS A 78 -1.52 8.86 -11.79
C HIS A 78 -0.11 9.46 -11.92
N LEU A 79 0.26 10.45 -11.10
CA LEU A 79 1.64 10.94 -11.08
C LEU A 79 2.60 9.83 -10.64
N GLY A 80 2.24 9.06 -9.61
CA GLY A 80 3.01 7.90 -9.18
C GLY A 80 3.18 6.86 -10.29
N SER A 81 2.13 6.62 -11.07
CA SER A 81 2.18 5.71 -12.22
C SER A 81 3.13 6.19 -13.33
N VAL A 82 3.30 7.50 -13.52
CA VAL A 82 4.24 8.06 -14.50
C VAL A 82 5.66 8.12 -13.94
N MET A 83 5.81 8.41 -12.66
CA MET A 83 7.11 8.48 -11.98
C MET A 83 7.76 7.10 -11.88
N THR A 84 6.98 6.04 -11.67
CA THR A 84 7.49 4.66 -11.50
C THR A 84 8.35 4.19 -12.68
N PRO A 85 7.93 4.25 -13.96
CA PRO A 85 8.78 3.91 -15.11
C PRO A 85 10.03 4.77 -15.24
N VAL A 86 9.95 6.06 -14.91
CA VAL A 86 11.10 6.97 -14.96
C VAL A 86 12.16 6.52 -13.94
N PHE A 87 11.77 6.31 -12.69
CA PHE A 87 12.69 5.82 -11.66
C PHE A 87 13.18 4.39 -11.94
N GLY A 88 12.30 3.49 -12.38
CA GLY A 88 12.67 2.12 -12.75
C GLY A 88 13.67 2.07 -13.90
N GLY A 89 13.46 2.88 -14.94
CA GLY A 89 14.38 3.01 -16.07
C GLY A 89 15.73 3.63 -15.69
N LEU A 90 15.73 4.66 -14.84
CA LEU A 90 16.98 5.26 -14.33
C LEU A 90 17.79 4.27 -13.51
N LEU A 91 17.15 3.52 -12.61
CA LEU A 91 17.81 2.47 -11.82
C LEU A 91 18.36 1.36 -12.72
N LEU A 92 17.57 0.92 -13.71
CA LEU A 92 18.01 -0.09 -14.67
C LEU A 92 19.20 0.38 -15.52
N SER A 93 19.20 1.65 -15.94
CA SER A 93 20.28 2.25 -16.73
C SER A 93 21.59 2.41 -15.96
N GLN A 94 21.55 2.63 -14.65
CA GLN A 94 22.76 2.80 -13.83
C GLN A 94 23.34 1.47 -13.33
N TYR A 95 22.49 0.52 -12.92
CA TYR A 95 22.95 -0.70 -12.26
C TYR A 95 23.00 -1.93 -13.19
N GLY A 96 22.37 -1.86 -14.37
CA GLY A 96 22.23 -2.99 -15.28
C GLY A 96 21.29 -4.08 -14.74
N ALA A 97 20.77 -4.93 -15.64
CA ALA A 97 19.87 -6.03 -15.24
C ALA A 97 20.59 -7.15 -14.45
N GLU A 98 21.93 -7.17 -14.44
CA GLU A 98 22.73 -8.24 -13.85
C GLU A 98 22.74 -8.24 -12.32
N ILE A 99 22.39 -7.13 -11.66
CA ILE A 99 22.33 -7.04 -10.20
C ILE A 99 20.92 -6.62 -9.77
N GLY A 100 19.95 -7.54 -9.92
CA GLY A 100 18.55 -7.34 -9.53
C GLY A 100 18.38 -6.80 -8.11
N LEU A 101 19.14 -7.34 -7.13
CA LEU A 101 19.12 -6.88 -5.73
C LEU A 101 19.32 -5.37 -5.58
N LYS A 102 20.21 -4.74 -6.36
CA LYS A 102 20.51 -3.30 -6.23
C LYS A 102 19.38 -2.41 -6.74
N ILE A 103 18.55 -2.90 -7.65
CA ILE A 103 17.38 -2.19 -8.17
C ILE A 103 16.18 -2.40 -7.23
N PHE A 104 15.99 -3.63 -6.76
CA PHE A 104 14.81 -3.99 -5.97
C PHE A 104 14.89 -3.57 -4.50
N ILE A 105 16.09 -3.47 -3.89
CA ILE A 105 16.24 -2.96 -2.52
C ILE A 105 15.72 -1.52 -2.36
N PRO A 106 16.13 -0.52 -3.17
CA PRO A 106 15.61 0.85 -3.02
C PRO A 106 14.11 0.93 -3.31
N LEU A 107 13.59 0.13 -4.25
CA LEU A 107 12.15 0.03 -4.50
C LEU A 107 11.40 -0.55 -3.30
N ALA A 108 11.90 -1.65 -2.72
CA ALA A 108 11.33 -2.27 -1.52
C ALA A 108 11.40 -1.31 -0.32
N LEU A 109 12.47 -0.52 -0.18
CA LEU A 109 12.57 0.52 0.84
C LEU A 109 11.55 1.63 0.62
N MET A 110 11.34 2.11 -0.61
CA MET A 110 10.30 3.09 -0.91
C MET A 110 8.90 2.55 -0.58
N THR A 111 8.61 1.29 -0.89
CA THR A 111 7.35 0.64 -0.50
C THR A 111 7.22 0.50 1.01
N ALA A 112 8.30 0.06 1.69
CA ALA A 112 8.34 -0.12 3.13
C ALA A 112 8.25 1.20 3.91
N LEU A 113 8.70 2.33 3.35
CA LEU A 113 8.46 3.67 3.91
C LEU A 113 6.97 4.02 3.98
N GLY A 114 6.11 3.33 3.21
CA GLY A 114 4.66 3.41 3.37
C GLY A 114 4.13 2.75 4.65
N LEU A 115 4.85 1.78 5.23
CA LEU A 115 4.46 1.08 6.46
C LEU A 115 4.38 1.99 7.70
N PRO A 116 5.38 2.84 8.04
CA PRO A 116 5.26 3.73 9.18
C PRO A 116 4.12 4.74 9.00
N PHE A 117 3.82 5.18 7.77
CA PHE A 117 2.67 6.04 7.51
C PHE A 117 1.34 5.32 7.77
N LEU A 118 1.18 4.10 7.26
CA LEU A 118 -0.01 3.26 7.51
C LEU A 118 -0.15 2.88 9.00
N TRP A 119 0.97 2.66 9.67
CA TRP A 119 1.01 2.38 11.11
C TRP A 119 0.59 3.59 11.94
N ILE A 120 1.07 4.79 11.62
CA ILE A 120 0.62 6.04 12.24
C ILE A 120 -0.87 6.27 12.00
N ALA A 121 -1.36 5.99 10.78
CA ALA A 121 -2.78 6.08 10.46
C ALA A 121 -3.61 5.09 11.31
N HIS A 122 -3.13 3.86 11.49
CA HIS A 122 -3.75 2.86 12.37
C HIS A 122 -3.83 3.36 13.82
N GLN A 123 -2.74 3.90 14.38
CA GLN A 123 -2.72 4.43 15.75
C GLN A 123 -3.67 5.64 15.93
N ARG A 124 -3.75 6.54 14.94
CA ARG A 124 -4.65 7.70 14.99
C ARG A 124 -6.12 7.30 14.91
N LEU A 125 -6.46 6.27 14.15
CA LEU A 125 -7.84 5.79 14.02
C LEU A 125 -8.29 5.02 15.27
N LEU A 126 -7.43 4.18 15.86
CA LEU A 126 -7.70 3.56 17.17
C LEU A 126 -7.88 4.59 18.29
N SER A 127 -7.11 5.68 18.25
CA SER A 127 -7.23 6.77 19.23
C SER A 127 -8.54 7.57 19.08
N ARG A 128 -9.09 7.66 17.86
CA ARG A 128 -10.39 8.27 17.59
C ARG A 128 -11.54 7.38 18.06
N GLU A 129 -11.51 6.08 17.76
CA GLU A 129 -12.51 5.12 18.26
C GLU A 129 -12.53 5.04 19.78
N LYS A 130 -11.36 5.11 20.44
CA LYS A 130 -11.26 5.11 21.89
C LYS A 130 -11.84 6.40 22.51
N LYS A 131 -11.66 7.56 21.86
CA LYS A 131 -12.28 8.83 22.30
C LYS A 131 -13.80 8.84 22.12
N GLU A 132 -14.33 8.31 21.02
CA GLU A 132 -15.79 8.19 20.82
C GLU A 132 -16.44 7.23 21.82
N LYS A 133 -15.81 6.07 22.10
CA LYS A 133 -16.33 5.14 23.12
C LYS A 133 -16.29 5.73 24.52
N VAL A 134 -15.26 6.51 24.88
CA VAL A 134 -15.18 7.18 26.19
C VAL A 134 -16.21 8.31 26.32
N PHE A 135 -16.52 9.02 25.22
CA PHE A 135 -17.55 10.06 25.22
C PHE A 135 -18.98 9.48 25.32
N GLN A 136 -19.25 8.30 24.75
CA GLN A 136 -20.56 7.63 24.86
C GLN A 136 -20.79 6.92 26.21
N VAL A 137 -19.74 6.53 26.94
CA VAL A 137 -19.87 5.87 28.25
C VAL A 137 -19.95 6.88 29.40
N SER A 138 -19.59 8.14 29.14
CA SER A 138 -19.60 9.23 30.14
C SER A 138 -20.76 10.23 29.98
N ALA A 139 -21.70 9.96 29.07
CA ALA A 139 -22.93 10.70 28.82
C ALA A 139 -24.14 9.81 29.11
#